data_AF-A0AA43FBQ3-F1
#
_entry.id   AF-A0AA43FBQ3-F1
#
_cell.length_a   1.000
_cell.length_b   1.000
_cell.length_c   1.000
_cell.angle_alpha   90.00
_cell.angle_beta   90.00
_cell.angle_gamma   90.00
#
_symmetry.space_group_name_H-M   'P 1'
#
loop_
_entity.id
_entity.type
_entity.pdbx_description
1 polymer ?
#
loop_
_entity_poly.entity_id
_entity_poly.type
_entity_poly.pdbx_seq_one_letter_code
_entity_poly.pdbx_strand_id
1 'polypeptide(L)' 'MSIQELEAEALKLDPKARARLAGKLLASLENLSEEENTRLWVEEAERRAVEMDTQPDSSTSAKDVFREARAKLQ' A
#
# COMPACT_ATOMS: atom_id res chain seq x y z
N MET A 1 -13.64 17.40 12.12
CA MET A 1 -12.37 16.72 12.44
C MET A 1 -11.69 16.41 11.12
N SER A 2 -10.46 16.89 10.92
CA SER A 2 -9.68 16.67 9.69
C SER A 2 -9.02 15.28 9.69
N ILE A 3 -8.50 14.84 8.53
CA ILE A 3 -7.72 13.60 8.44
C ILE A 3 -6.46 13.70 9.31
N GLN A 4 -5.81 14.87 9.33
CA GLN A 4 -4.63 15.11 10.14
C GLN A 4 -4.92 15.00 11.65
N GLU A 5 -6.09 15.49 12.09
CA GLU A 5 -6.53 15.32 13.48
C GLU A 5 -6.81 13.84 13.79
N LEU A 6 -7.48 13.11 12.89
CA LEU A 6 -7.74 11.67 13.03
C LEU A 6 -6.45 10.85 13.12
N GLU A 7 -5.48 11.13 12.26
CA GLU A 7 -4.16 10.48 12.27
C GLU A 7 -3.44 10.75 13.60
N ALA A 8 -3.43 12.01 14.05
CA ALA A 8 -2.81 12.39 15.32
C ALA A 8 -3.44 11.66 16.51
N GLU A 9 -4.77 11.54 16.57
CA GLU A 9 -5.46 10.76 17.61
C GLU A 9 -5.20 9.25 17.50
N ALA A 10 -5.21 8.70 16.29
CA ALA A 10 -4.91 7.28 16.05
C ALA A 10 -3.48 6.91 16.48
N LEU A 11 -2.53 7.82 16.31
CA LEU A 11 -1.14 7.63 16.72
C LEU A 11 -0.93 7.66 18.23
N LYS A 12 -1.88 8.22 19.01
CA LYS A 12 -1.86 8.16 20.49
C LYS A 12 -2.28 6.81 21.06
N LEU A 13 -2.91 5.94 20.26
CA LEU A 13 -3.29 4.60 20.68
C LEU A 13 -2.05 3.74 20.97
N ASP A 14 -2.18 2.82 21.93
CA ASP A 14 -1.14 1.81 22.15
C ASP A 14 -0.96 0.93 20.89
N PRO A 15 0.20 0.26 20.72
CA PRO A 15 0.49 -0.51 19.51
C PRO A 15 -0.57 -1.54 19.14
N LYS A 16 -1.21 -2.19 20.12
CA LYS A 16 -2.23 -3.22 19.88
C LYS A 16 -3.54 -2.60 19.42
N ALA A 17 -3.99 -1.52 20.06
CA ALA A 17 -5.18 -0.80 19.64
C ALA A 17 -5.01 -0.18 18.25
N ARG A 18 -3.84 0.39 17.97
CA ARG A 18 -3.50 0.96 16.64
C ARG A 18 -3.51 -0.11 15.56
N ALA A 19 -2.88 -1.27 15.80
CA ALA A 19 -2.91 -2.39 14.85
C ALA A 19 -4.34 -2.88 14.57
N ARG A 20 -5.18 -2.95 15.61
CA ARG A 20 -6.60 -3.30 15.44
C ARG A 20 -7.37 -2.27 14.62
N LEU A 21 -7.12 -0.97 14.81
CA LEU A 21 -7.74 0.09 14.01
C LEU A 21 -7.29 -0.01 12.55
N ALA A 22 -5.98 -0.18 12.30
CA ALA A 22 -5.45 -0.38 10.96
C ALA A 22 -6.13 -1.55 10.24
N GLY A 23 -6.29 -2.70 10.91
CA GLY A 23 -7.00 -3.85 10.34
C GLY A 23 -8.46 -3.55 9.98
N LYS A 24 -9.18 -2.78 10.80
CA LYS A 24 -10.55 -2.36 10.48
C LYS A 24 -10.62 -1.42 9.27
N LEU A 25 -9.69 -0.48 9.18
CA LEU A 25 -9.61 0.44 8.04
C LEU A 25 -9.32 -0.34 6.75
N LEU A 26 -8.36 -1.28 6.77
CA LEU A 26 -8.07 -2.14 5.63
C LEU A 26 -9.30 -2.98 5.23
N ALA A 27 -9.95 -3.65 6.18
CA ALA A 27 -11.16 -4.42 5.90
C ALA A 27 -12.31 -3.57 5.33
N SER A 28 -12.37 -2.27 5.67
CA SER A 28 -13.38 -1.38 5.08
C SER A 28 -13.17 -1.12 3.59
N LEU A 29 -11.93 -1.25 3.10
CA LEU A 29 -11.59 -1.10 1.68
C LEU A 29 -11.98 -2.33 0.84
N GLU A 30 -12.20 -3.49 1.47
CA GLU A 30 -12.67 -4.70 0.77
C GLU A 30 -14.16 -4.61 0.38
N ASN A 31 -14.91 -3.69 0.98
CA ASN A 31 -16.34 -3.49 0.72
C ASN A 31 -16.62 -2.39 -0.31
N LEU A 32 -15.60 -1.90 -1.02
CA LEU A 32 -15.78 -0.93 -2.11
C LEU A 32 -16.49 -1.58 -3.30
N SER A 33 -17.24 -0.80 -4.07
CA SER A 33 -17.84 -1.30 -5.31
C SER A 33 -16.76 -1.63 -6.34
N GLU A 34 -17.07 -2.48 -7.33
CA GLU A 34 -16.13 -2.81 -8.40
C GLU A 34 -15.67 -1.57 -9.18
N GLU A 35 -16.57 -0.61 -9.38
CA GLU A 35 -16.27 0.65 -10.07
C GLU A 35 -15.30 1.53 -9.26
N GLU A 36 -15.54 1.65 -7.95
CA GLU A 36 -14.67 2.41 -7.03
C GLU A 36 -13.27 1.76 -6.97
N ASN A 37 -13.23 0.42 -6.87
CA ASN A 37 -11.99 -0.34 -6.82
C ASN A 37 -11.21 -0.19 -8.14
N THR A 38 -11.88 -0.33 -9.28
CA THR A 38 -11.28 -0.13 -10.60
C THR A 38 -10.68 1.27 -10.74
N ARG A 39 -11.41 2.30 -10.32
CA ARG A 39 -10.93 3.69 -10.35
C ARG A 39 -9.64 3.86 -9.54
N LEU A 40 -9.62 3.35 -8.30
CA LEU A 40 -8.45 3.42 -7.42
C LEU A 40 -7.23 2.67 -8.00
N TRP A 41 -7.44 1.52 -8.63
CA TRP A 41 -6.35 0.79 -9.28
C TRP A 41 -5.79 1.51 -10.50
N VAL A 42 -6.63 2.18 -11.29
CA VAL A 42 -6.16 3.00 -12.43
C VAL A 42 -5.31 4.16 -11.92
N GLU A 43 -5.79 4.89 -10.91
CA GLU A 43 -5.04 6.00 -10.29
C GLU A 43 -3.68 5.54 -9.74
N GLU A 44 -3.64 4.39 -9.05
CA GLU A 44 -2.40 3.82 -8.52
C GLU A 44 -1.46 3.34 -9.62
N ALA A 45 -1.99 2.75 -10.70
CA ALA A 45 -1.19 2.32 -11.84
C ALA A 45 -0.53 3.52 -12.55
N GLU A 46 -1.27 4.61 -12.76
CA GLU A 46 -0.74 5.85 -13.32
C GLU A 46 0.34 6.46 -12.41
N ARG A 47 0.07 6.55 -11.10
CA ARG A 47 1.05 7.06 -10.12
C ARG A 47 2.35 6.25 -10.18
N ARG A 48 2.27 4.92 -10.21
CA ARG A 48 3.44 4.03 -10.28
C ARG A 48 4.18 4.14 -11.60
N ALA A 49 3.48 4.31 -12.72
CA ALA A 49 4.13 4.52 -14.01
C ALA A 49 5.01 5.78 -13.98
N VAL A 50 4.48 6.89 -13.45
CA VAL A 50 5.24 8.14 -13.28
C VAL A 50 6.41 7.96 -12.32
N GLU A 51 6.23 7.24 -11.21
CA GLU A 51 7.30 6.93 -10.26
C GLU A 51 8.44 6.15 -10.92
N MET A 52 8.12 5.13 -11.74
CA MET A 52 9.12 4.35 -12.47
C MET A 52 9.89 5.19 -13.50
N ASP A 53 9.21 6.09 -14.20
CA ASP A 53 9.85 6.97 -15.18
C ASP A 53 10.77 8.01 -14.51
N THR A 54 10.40 8.49 -13.32
CA THR A 54 11.14 9.54 -12.60
C THR A 54 12.22 8.99 -11.67
N GLN A 55 12.12 7.72 -11.26
CA GLN A 55 13.09 7.03 -10.41
C GLN A 55 13.53 5.70 -11.04
N PRO A 56 14.42 5.71 -12.04
CA PRO A 56 14.85 4.48 -12.71
C PRO A 56 15.46 3.44 -11.76
N ASP A 57 16.13 3.90 -10.70
CA ASP A 57 16.76 3.07 -9.67
C ASP A 57 15.76 2.47 -8.66
N SER A 58 14.48 2.88 -8.70
CA SER A 58 13.42 2.29 -7.86
C SER A 58 13.00 0.89 -8.34
N SER A 59 13.37 0.53 -9.58
CA SER A 59 13.03 -0.75 -10.18
C SER A 59 14.08 -1.83 -9.87
N THR A 60 13.62 -3.07 -9.63
CA THR A 60 14.52 -4.23 -9.52
C THR A 60 14.41 -5.05 -10.78
N SER A 61 15.55 -5.47 -11.35
CA SER A 61 15.53 -6.28 -12.56
C SER A 61 14.83 -7.62 -12.31
N ALA A 62 14.04 -8.10 -13.27
CA ALA A 62 13.37 -9.39 -13.16
C ALA A 62 14.36 -10.53 -12.85
N LYS A 63 15.57 -10.47 -13.42
CA LYS A 63 16.65 -11.44 -13.17
C LYS A 63 17.04 -11.48 -11.69
N ASP A 64 17.20 -10.33 -11.05
CA ASP A 64 17.59 -10.24 -9.64
C ASP A 64 16.45 -10.72 -8.73
N VAL A 65 15.21 -10.32 -9.03
CA VAL A 65 14.00 -10.81 -8.33
C VAL A 65 13.91 -12.33 -8.37
N PHE A 66 14.04 -12.94 -9.56
CA PHE A 66 13.97 -14.40 -9.69
C PHE A 66 15.13 -15.13 -9.01
N ARG A 67 16.33 -14.55 -9.04
CA ARG A 67 17.49 -15.09 -8.32
C ARG A 67 17.21 -15.15 -6.82
N GLU A 68 16.75 -14.05 -6.23
CA GLU A 68 16.46 -13.96 -4.79
C GLU A 68 15.31 -14.87 -4.38
N ALA A 69 14.22 -14.90 -5.15
CA ALA A 69 13.07 -15.76 -4.86
C ALA A 69 13.46 -17.25 -4.82
N ARG A 70 14.31 -17.70 -5.76
CA ARG A 70 14.80 -19.10 -5.79
C ARG A 70 15.73 -19.42 -4.64
N ALA A 71 16.60 -18.48 -4.24
CA ALA A 71 17.50 -18.67 -3.11
C ALA A 71 16.77 -18.92 -1.79
N LYS A 72 15.56 -18.35 -1.61
CA LYS A 72 14.72 -18.56 -0.42
C LYS A 72 14.00 -19.91 -0.36
N LEU A 73 14.03 -20.70 -1.43
CA LEU A 73 13.40 -22.02 -1.50
C LEU A 73 14.38 -23.17 -1.13
N GLN A 74 15.64 -22.84 -0.87
CA GLN A 74 16.67 -23.77 -0.40
C GLN A 74 16.80 -23.71 1.12
#